data_AF-A0AA40I5R1-F1
#
_entry.id   AF-A0AA40I5R1-F1
#
_cell.length_a   1.000
_cell.length_b   1.000
_cell.length_c   1.000
_cell.angle_alpha   90.00
_cell.angle_beta   90.00
_cell.angle_gamma   90.00
#
_symmetry.space_group_name_H-M   'P 1'
#
loop_
_entity.id
_entity.type
_entity.pdbx_description
1 polymer ?
#
loop_
_entity_poly.entity_id
_entity_poly.type
_entity_poly.pdbx_seq_one_letter_code
_entity_poly.pdbx_strand_id
1 'polypeptide(L)'
;MGMRSSTMKLKTGSFLWCLYLDKLYCLLSVRNVKALVEYFRLLDAHRNHTLNDVLFYHFLHHVTNWKRKQIMSVFNMLDWEAVGEIGFDQFYMLNHLEEQFIFRHSRPVFELLDLDGELRIGAESFQKYDFLFNIKKHELREFYRDFDITGDCVVQIPEGGPGASLS
;
A
#
# COMPACT_ATOMS: atom_id res chain seq x y z
N MET A 1 1.38 10.30 25.84
CA MET A 1 0.30 10.99 25.09
C MET A 1 -0.07 10.13 23.89
N GLY A 2 -1.21 9.43 23.93
CA GLY A 2 -1.56 8.42 22.92
C GLY A 2 -2.08 9.06 21.64
N MET A 3 -1.21 9.24 20.63
CA MET A 3 -1.68 9.49 19.26
C MET A 3 -2.45 8.24 18.81
N ARG A 4 -3.79 8.37 18.72
CA ARG A 4 -4.67 7.41 18.06
C ARG A 4 -4.20 7.31 16.61
N SER A 5 -3.60 6.18 16.23
CA SER A 5 -3.34 5.90 14.82
C SER A 5 -4.71 5.79 14.13
N SER A 6 -4.92 6.62 13.11
CA SER A 6 -6.16 6.65 12.36
C SER A 6 -6.12 5.55 11.32
N THR A 7 -6.80 4.43 11.63
CA THR A 7 -7.06 3.32 10.72
C THR A 7 -7.64 3.78 9.38
N MET A 8 -7.07 3.30 8.26
CA MET A 8 -7.70 3.40 6.94
C MET A 8 -9.09 2.76 6.96
N LYS A 9 -10.10 3.50 6.49
CA LYS A 9 -11.45 2.98 6.30
C LYS A 9 -11.93 3.34 4.91
N LEU A 10 -12.23 2.31 4.11
CA LEU A 10 -13.03 2.48 2.91
C LEU A 10 -14.44 2.92 3.31
N LYS A 11 -14.99 3.91 2.59
CA LYS A 11 -16.37 4.31 2.78
C LYS A 11 -17.28 3.20 2.27
N THR A 12 -18.25 2.80 3.09
CA THR A 12 -19.24 1.79 2.73
C THR A 12 -19.96 2.18 1.44
N GLY A 13 -20.14 1.22 0.53
CA GLY A 13 -20.77 1.45 -0.77
C GLY A 13 -19.84 2.06 -1.84
N SER A 14 -18.57 2.32 -1.52
CA SER A 14 -17.57 2.65 -2.54
C SER A 14 -17.25 1.44 -3.42
N PHE A 15 -16.82 1.69 -4.66
CA PHE A 15 -16.47 0.62 -5.59
C PHE A 15 -15.40 -0.33 -5.03
N LEU A 16 -14.36 0.22 -4.39
CA LEU A 16 -13.30 -0.59 -3.76
C LEU A 16 -13.84 -1.50 -2.66
N TRP A 17 -14.87 -1.08 -1.93
CA TRP A 17 -15.50 -1.90 -0.89
C TRP A 17 -16.20 -3.15 -1.47
N CYS A 18 -16.61 -3.10 -2.74
CA CYS A 18 -17.26 -4.21 -3.43
C CYS A 18 -16.25 -5.21 -4.06
N LEU A 19 -14.96 -4.88 -4.08
CA LEU A 19 -13.94 -5.75 -4.63
C LEU A 19 -13.54 -6.79 -3.59
N TYR A 20 -13.98 -8.03 -3.80
CA TYR A 20 -13.53 -9.14 -2.97
C TYR A 20 -12.09 -9.51 -3.31
N LEU A 21 -11.19 -9.30 -2.35
CA LEU A 21 -9.83 -9.83 -2.37
C LEU A 21 -9.85 -11.25 -1.79
N ASP A 22 -9.35 -12.21 -2.56
CA ASP A 22 -9.17 -13.55 -2.04
C ASP A 22 -8.08 -13.53 -0.97
N LYS A 23 -8.44 -13.90 0.26
CA LYS A 23 -7.55 -13.83 1.43
C LYS A 23 -6.44 -14.88 1.43
N LEU A 24 -6.59 -15.96 0.65
CA LEU A 24 -5.57 -17.01 0.55
C LEU A 24 -4.48 -16.63 -0.44
N TYR A 25 -4.89 -16.03 -1.56
CA TYR A 25 -3.98 -15.70 -2.66
C TYR A 25 -3.56 -14.23 -2.68
N CYS A 26 -4.20 -13.38 -1.86
CA CYS A 26 -4.01 -11.94 -1.87
C CYS A 26 -4.16 -11.34 -3.28
N LEU A 27 -5.09 -11.88 -4.07
CA LEU A 27 -5.33 -11.47 -5.45
C LEU A 27 -6.82 -11.22 -5.68
N LEU A 28 -7.11 -10.27 -6.57
CA LEU A 28 -8.44 -10.10 -7.10
C LEU A 28 -8.74 -11.19 -8.14
N SER A 29 -9.96 -11.71 -8.13
CA SER A 29 -10.45 -12.58 -9.21
C SER A 29 -10.36 -11.84 -10.56
N VAL A 30 -10.24 -12.58 -11.67
CA VAL A 30 -10.20 -11.99 -13.03
C VAL A 30 -11.41 -11.07 -13.28
N ARG A 31 -12.59 -11.42 -12.73
CA ARG A 31 -13.79 -10.58 -12.82
C ARG A 31 -13.62 -9.25 -12.09
N ASN A 32 -13.05 -9.26 -10.89
CA ASN A 32 -12.79 -8.05 -10.11
C ASN A 32 -11.68 -7.21 -10.73
N VAL A 33 -10.63 -7.83 -11.28
CA VAL A 33 -9.59 -7.14 -12.04
C VAL A 33 -10.21 -6.44 -13.26
N LYS A 34 -11.05 -7.14 -14.04
CA LYS A 34 -11.72 -6.53 -15.19
C LYS A 34 -12.60 -5.35 -14.77
N ALA A 35 -13.38 -5.49 -13.70
CA ALA A 35 -14.19 -4.39 -13.18
C ALA A 35 -13.31 -3.20 -12.75
N LEU A 36 -12.17 -3.45 -12.10
CA LEU A 36 -11.22 -2.43 -11.68
C LEU A 36 -10.56 -1.72 -12.86
N VAL A 37 -10.21 -2.44 -13.94
CA VAL A 37 -9.69 -1.85 -15.19
C VAL A 37 -10.71 -0.90 -15.79
N GLU A 38 -11.98 -1.31 -15.91
CA GLU A 38 -13.01 -0.43 -16.47
C GLU A 38 -13.26 0.77 -15.55
N TYR A 39 -13.24 0.58 -14.23
CA TYR A 39 -13.37 1.67 -13.28
C TYR A 39 -12.20 2.67 -13.38
N PHE A 40 -10.96 2.18 -13.52
CA PHE A 40 -9.79 3.02 -13.73
C PHE A 40 -9.92 3.87 -15.00
N ARG A 41 -10.39 3.28 -16.11
CA ARG A 41 -10.66 4.02 -17.35
C ARG A 41 -11.75 5.10 -17.20
N LEU A 42 -12.70 4.92 -16.28
CA LEU A 42 -13.70 5.95 -15.97
C LEU A 42 -13.11 7.10 -15.15
N LEU A 43 -12.11 6.82 -14.31
CA LEU A 43 -11.38 7.85 -13.56
C LEU A 43 -10.42 8.64 -14.46
N ASP A 44 -9.83 7.98 -15.45
CA ASP A 44 -8.91 8.59 -16.42
C ASP A 44 -9.65 9.51 -17.40
N ALA A 45 -9.85 10.75 -16.97
CA ALA A 45 -10.48 11.79 -17.76
C ALA A 45 -9.69 12.16 -19.03
N HIS A 46 -8.38 11.91 -19.05
CA HIS A 46 -7.49 12.26 -20.14
C HIS A 46 -7.36 11.15 -21.19
N ARG A 47 -7.76 9.92 -20.84
CA ARG A 47 -7.66 8.71 -21.69
C ARG A 47 -6.23 8.37 -22.06
N ASN A 48 -5.30 8.64 -21.16
CA ASN A 48 -3.87 8.35 -21.33
C ASN A 48 -3.45 7.04 -20.67
N HIS A 49 -4.41 6.27 -20.12
CA HIS A 49 -4.17 5.09 -19.30
C HIS A 49 -3.43 5.38 -18.00
N THR A 50 -3.54 6.61 -17.51
CA THR A 50 -2.87 7.08 -16.29
C THR A 50 -3.77 7.99 -15.47
N LEU A 51 -3.46 8.17 -14.19
CA LEU A 51 -4.10 9.15 -13.30
C LEU A 51 -3.06 10.14 -12.78
N ASN A 52 -3.27 11.42 -13.03
CA ASN A 52 -2.48 12.47 -12.37
C ASN A 52 -2.85 12.62 -10.88
N ASP A 53 -2.05 13.41 -10.18
CA ASP A 53 -2.19 13.71 -8.75
C ASP A 53 -3.59 14.26 -8.38
N VAL A 54 -4.19 15.09 -9.23
CA VAL A 54 -5.52 15.67 -9.01
C VAL A 54 -6.61 14.60 -9.08
N LEU A 55 -6.63 13.79 -10.14
CA LEU A 55 -7.61 12.72 -10.32
C LEU A 55 -7.48 11.68 -9.20
N PHE A 56 -6.25 11.28 -8.91
CA PHE A 56 -5.93 10.35 -7.82
C PHE A 56 -6.37 10.88 -6.45
N TYR A 57 -6.11 12.16 -6.18
CA TYR A 57 -6.53 12.82 -4.94
C TYR A 57 -8.04 12.78 -4.75
N HIS A 58 -8.79 13.22 -5.77
CA HIS A 58 -10.24 13.28 -5.69
C HIS A 58 -10.87 11.90 -5.55
N PHE A 59 -10.32 10.90 -6.24
CA PHE A 59 -10.74 9.51 -6.09
C PHE A 59 -10.56 9.00 -4.65
N LEU A 60 -9.33 9.06 -4.11
CA LEU A 60 -9.06 8.52 -2.77
C LEU A 60 -9.78 9.31 -1.67
N HIS A 61 -9.89 10.63 -1.81
CA HIS A 61 -10.67 11.44 -0.88
C HIS A 61 -12.17 11.08 -0.92
N HIS A 62 -12.68 10.65 -2.08
CA HIS A 62 -14.04 10.16 -2.20
C HIS A 62 -14.24 8.79 -1.56
N VAL A 63 -13.34 7.83 -1.76
CA VAL A 63 -13.54 6.44 -1.31
C VAL A 63 -12.95 6.10 0.06
N THR A 64 -12.09 6.95 0.62
CA THR A 64 -11.43 6.72 1.92
C THR A 64 -11.68 7.88 2.90
N ASN A 65 -11.31 7.67 4.16
CA ASN A 65 -11.25 8.72 5.19
C ASN A 65 -9.89 9.46 5.25
N TRP A 66 -9.02 9.28 4.26
CA TRP A 66 -7.68 9.85 4.28
C TRP A 66 -7.66 11.37 4.08
N LYS A 67 -6.72 12.02 4.75
CA LYS A 67 -6.44 13.46 4.60
C LYS A 67 -5.55 13.69 3.38
N ARG A 68 -5.58 14.90 2.84
CA ARG A 68 -4.72 15.31 1.69
C ARG A 68 -3.26 14.90 1.84
N LYS A 69 -2.63 15.15 3.00
CA LYS A 69 -1.23 14.76 3.23
C LYS A 69 -0.99 13.26 3.12
N GLN A 70 -1.93 12.45 3.61
CA GLN A 70 -1.85 10.98 3.51
C GLN A 70 -1.99 10.55 2.04
N ILE A 71 -3.00 11.06 1.34
CA ILE A 71 -3.24 10.74 -0.07
C ILE A 71 -2.04 11.10 -0.94
N MET A 72 -1.49 12.31 -0.78
CA MET A 72 -0.30 12.73 -1.55
C MET A 72 0.94 11.92 -1.19
N SER A 73 1.06 11.46 0.06
CA SER A 73 2.15 10.56 0.43
C SER A 73 2.03 9.20 -0.26
N VAL A 74 0.81 8.67 -0.42
CA VAL A 74 0.58 7.41 -1.15
C VAL A 74 0.80 7.60 -2.65
N PHE A 75 0.40 8.75 -3.21
CA PHE A 75 0.68 9.07 -4.60
C PHE A 75 2.18 9.01 -4.89
N ASN A 76 2.99 9.72 -4.09
CA ASN A 76 4.44 9.73 -4.25
C ASN A 76 5.09 8.36 -4.01
N MET A 77 4.47 7.50 -3.18
CA MET A 77 4.95 6.13 -3.00
C MET A 77 4.71 5.28 -4.25
N LEU A 78 3.55 5.43 -4.88
CA LEU A 78 3.17 4.63 -6.05
C LEU A 78 3.78 5.14 -7.35
N ASP A 79 3.99 6.46 -7.47
CA ASP A 79 4.72 7.09 -8.57
C ASP A 79 6.23 6.90 -8.37
N TRP A 80 6.67 5.64 -8.26
CA TRP A 80 8.07 5.28 -8.01
C TRP A 80 9.02 5.69 -9.14
N GLU A 81 8.49 5.93 -10.35
CA GLU A 81 9.24 6.46 -11.49
C GLU A 81 9.29 8.00 -11.52
N ALA A 82 8.58 8.67 -10.59
CA ALA A 82 8.48 10.13 -10.49
C ALA A 82 8.03 10.81 -11.80
N VAL A 83 7.13 10.16 -12.53
CA VAL A 83 6.57 10.66 -13.80
C VAL A 83 5.45 11.68 -13.55
N GLY A 84 4.90 11.70 -12.33
CA GLY A 84 3.75 12.52 -11.95
C GLY A 84 2.42 11.91 -12.36
N GLU A 85 2.41 10.62 -12.74
CA GLU A 85 1.25 9.90 -13.23
C GLU A 85 1.23 8.46 -12.71
N ILE A 86 0.04 7.95 -12.40
CA ILE A 86 -0.17 6.60 -11.89
C ILE A 86 -0.77 5.72 -12.98
N GLY A 87 -0.03 4.69 -13.40
CA GLY A 87 -0.50 3.62 -14.28
C GLY A 87 -1.44 2.63 -13.58
N PHE A 88 -2.02 1.71 -14.35
CA PHE A 88 -2.97 0.73 -13.79
C PHE A 88 -2.32 -0.27 -12.83
N ASP A 89 -1.09 -0.68 -13.12
CA ASP A 89 -0.28 -1.56 -12.27
C ASP A 89 0.02 -0.92 -10.91
N GLN A 90 0.45 0.35 -10.89
CA GLN A 90 0.62 1.15 -9.68
C GLN A 90 -0.71 1.33 -8.93
N PHE A 91 -1.80 1.60 -9.64
CA PHE A 91 -3.14 1.70 -9.06
C PHE A 91 -3.64 0.37 -8.49
N TYR A 92 -3.31 -0.76 -9.11
CA TYR A 92 -3.67 -2.09 -8.65
C TYR A 92 -3.04 -2.41 -7.29
N MET A 93 -1.81 -1.93 -7.05
CA MET A 93 -1.12 -2.08 -5.77
C MET A 93 -1.89 -1.45 -4.59
N LEU A 94 -2.68 -0.39 -4.79
CA LEU A 94 -3.54 0.18 -3.74
C LEU A 94 -4.51 -0.84 -3.14
N ASN A 95 -5.06 -1.73 -3.96
CA ASN A 95 -6.01 -2.75 -3.51
C ASN A 95 -5.36 -3.82 -2.62
N HIS A 96 -4.03 -3.82 -2.60
CA HIS A 96 -3.24 -4.76 -1.84
C HIS A 96 -2.70 -4.16 -0.55
N LEU A 97 -2.92 -2.89 -0.21
CA LEU A 97 -2.29 -2.28 0.97
C LEU A 97 -2.98 -2.61 2.32
N GLU A 98 -3.93 -3.55 2.37
CA GLU A 98 -4.62 -3.93 3.62
C GLU A 98 -3.82 -4.97 4.45
N GLU A 99 -4.09 -5.02 5.76
CA GLU A 99 -3.47 -5.79 6.86
C GLU A 99 -2.86 -7.16 6.49
N GLN A 100 -3.49 -7.95 5.62
CA GLN A 100 -3.02 -9.30 5.27
C GLN A 100 -1.87 -9.32 4.24
N PHE A 101 -1.70 -8.24 3.48
CA PHE A 101 -0.71 -8.20 2.40
C PHE A 101 0.71 -8.00 2.92
N ILE A 102 0.91 -7.28 4.02
CA ILE A 102 2.25 -7.17 4.64
C ILE A 102 2.75 -8.53 5.09
N PHE A 103 1.87 -9.36 5.68
CA PHE A 103 2.25 -10.66 6.20
C PHE A 103 2.54 -11.69 5.10
N ARG A 104 1.98 -11.53 3.90
CA ARG A 104 2.13 -12.51 2.79
C ARG A 104 3.06 -12.03 1.68
N HIS A 105 3.12 -10.72 1.44
CA HIS A 105 3.87 -10.04 0.38
C HIS A 105 4.73 -8.92 0.97
N SER A 106 5.42 -9.23 2.07
CA SER A 106 6.29 -8.30 2.78
C SER A 106 7.26 -7.60 1.84
N ARG A 107 7.85 -8.33 0.89
CA ARG A 107 8.85 -7.80 -0.04
C ARG A 107 8.33 -6.69 -0.98
N PRO A 108 7.26 -6.86 -1.78
CA PRO A 108 6.70 -5.75 -2.57
C PRO A 108 6.28 -4.52 -1.74
N VAL A 109 5.75 -4.74 -0.53
CA VAL A 109 5.40 -3.62 0.36
C VAL A 109 6.65 -2.92 0.87
N PHE A 110 7.68 -3.67 1.22
CA PHE A 110 8.94 -3.11 1.66
C PHE A 110 9.68 -2.38 0.53
N GLU A 111 9.68 -2.92 -0.68
CA GLU A 111 10.21 -2.23 -1.88
C GLU A 111 9.46 -0.91 -2.13
N LEU A 112 8.15 -0.85 -1.88
CA LEU A 112 7.38 0.42 -1.95
C LEU A 112 7.71 1.40 -0.81
N LEU A 113 8.05 0.89 0.37
CA LEU A 113 8.40 1.72 1.53
C LEU A 113 9.86 2.21 1.51
N ASP A 114 10.72 1.51 0.76
CA ASP A 114 12.12 1.83 0.52
C ASP A 114 12.26 2.87 -0.60
N LEU A 115 11.87 4.11 -0.27
CA LEU A 115 11.87 5.22 -1.23
C LEU A 115 13.27 5.56 -1.78
N ASP A 116 14.33 5.18 -1.06
CA ASP A 116 15.71 5.48 -1.42
C ASP A 116 16.40 4.29 -2.13
N GLY A 117 15.75 3.11 -2.20
CA GLY A 117 16.27 1.92 -2.88
C GLY A 117 17.45 1.25 -2.17
N GLU A 118 17.67 1.56 -0.89
CA GLU A 118 18.81 1.08 -0.09
C GLU A 118 18.53 -0.29 0.56
N LEU A 119 17.40 -0.91 0.23
CA LEU A 119 16.86 -2.13 0.82
C LEU A 119 16.72 -2.06 2.34
N ARG A 120 16.53 -0.83 2.85
CA ARG A 120 16.54 -0.48 4.27
C ARG A 120 15.42 0.48 4.57
N ILE A 121 14.47 0.05 5.39
CA ILE A 121 13.38 0.92 5.82
C ILE A 121 13.65 1.36 7.25
N GLY A 122 13.96 2.63 7.41
CA GLY A 122 14.04 3.25 8.72
C GLY A 122 12.66 3.37 9.37
N ALA A 123 12.64 3.42 10.70
CA ALA A 123 11.42 3.58 11.47
C ALA A 123 10.59 4.81 11.08
N GLU A 124 11.21 5.87 10.57
CA GLU A 124 10.54 7.09 10.11
C GLU A 124 9.68 6.87 8.85
N SER A 125 10.23 6.19 7.83
CA SER A 125 9.50 5.88 6.59
C SER A 125 8.28 5.01 6.88
N PHE A 126 8.44 4.00 7.73
CA PHE A 126 7.34 3.14 8.09
C PHE A 126 6.30 3.84 8.99
N GLN A 127 6.73 4.71 9.94
CA GLN A 127 5.80 5.55 10.72
C GLN A 127 5.00 6.50 9.83
N LYS A 128 5.63 7.05 8.78
CA LYS A 128 4.97 7.92 7.81
C LYS A 128 3.80 7.20 7.12
N TYR A 129 3.91 5.89 6.93
CA TYR A 129 2.92 5.07 6.22
C TYR A 129 2.10 4.14 7.14
N ASP A 130 2.19 4.30 8.47
CA ASP A 130 1.48 3.45 9.45
C ASP A 130 -0.05 3.39 9.21
N PHE A 131 -0.60 4.48 8.69
CA PHE A 131 -2.02 4.64 8.40
C PHE A 131 -2.53 3.72 7.28
N LEU A 132 -1.64 3.17 6.44
CA LEU A 132 -2.00 2.23 5.38
C LEU A 132 -2.40 0.87 5.96
N PHE A 133 -1.67 0.43 6.97
CA PHE A 133 -1.58 -0.98 7.32
C PHE A 133 -2.67 -1.46 8.25
N ASN A 134 -3.37 -0.56 8.93
CA ASN A 134 -4.39 -0.89 9.93
C ASN A 134 -3.92 -1.92 10.99
N ILE A 135 -2.61 -2.03 11.21
CA ILE A 135 -2.03 -2.96 12.19
C ILE A 135 -2.08 -2.31 13.58
N LYS A 136 -2.39 -3.08 14.61
CA LYS A 136 -2.33 -2.56 15.99
C LYS A 136 -0.87 -2.31 16.37
N LYS A 137 -0.60 -1.23 17.11
CA LYS A 137 0.77 -0.86 17.53
C LYS A 137 1.59 -1.98 18.20
N HIS A 138 0.95 -2.96 18.85
CA HIS A 138 1.67 -4.10 19.44
C HIS A 138 2.08 -5.11 18.36
N GLU A 139 1.17 -5.53 17.48
CA GLU A 139 1.46 -6.39 16.31
C GLU A 139 2.55 -5.76 15.43
N LEU A 140 2.51 -4.43 15.27
CA LEU A 140 3.53 -3.66 14.55
C LEU A 140 4.91 -3.77 15.21
N ARG A 141 4.97 -3.72 16.55
CA ARG A 141 6.23 -3.80 17.29
C ARG A 141 6.81 -5.22 17.26
N GLU A 142 5.95 -6.24 17.27
CA GLU A 142 6.38 -7.62 17.06
C GLU A 142 6.89 -7.83 15.64
N PHE A 143 6.17 -7.29 14.65
CA PHE A 143 6.61 -7.26 13.27
C PHE A 143 7.99 -6.60 13.12
N TYR A 144 8.20 -5.42 13.71
CA TYR A 144 9.53 -4.78 13.72
C TYR A 144 10.62 -5.69 14.29
N ARG A 145 10.36 -6.34 15.43
CA ARG A 145 11.32 -7.23 16.06
C ARG A 145 11.64 -8.46 15.21
N ASP A 146 10.69 -8.94 14.42
CA ASP A 146 10.86 -10.11 13.55
C ASP A 146 11.70 -9.77 12.30
N PHE A 147 11.72 -8.50 11.88
CA PHE A 147 12.42 -8.03 10.67
C PHE A 147 13.67 -7.17 10.94
N ASP A 148 13.83 -6.63 12.16
CA ASP A 148 15.02 -5.93 12.65
C ASP A 148 16.05 -6.95 13.16
N ILE A 149 16.71 -7.62 12.22
CA ILE A 149 17.71 -8.66 12.48
C ILE A 149 18.96 -8.06 13.15
N THR A 150 19.27 -6.80 12.88
CA THR A 150 20.47 -6.08 13.32
C THR A 150 20.29 -5.32 14.64
N GLY A 151 19.06 -5.10 15.09
CA GLY A 151 18.74 -4.36 16.31
C GLY A 151 18.98 -2.85 16.20
N ASP A 152 19.10 -2.32 14.98
CA ASP A 152 19.37 -0.93 14.66
C ASP A 152 18.10 -0.14 14.31
N CYS A 153 16.92 -0.73 14.55
CA CYS A 153 15.61 -0.17 14.18
C CYS A 153 15.43 0.02 12.67
N VAL A 154 16.17 -0.75 11.87
CA VAL A 154 16.08 -0.77 10.41
C VAL A 154 15.59 -2.14 9.97
N VAL A 155 14.56 -2.16 9.13
CA VAL A 155 14.10 -3.39 8.50
C VAL A 155 14.93 -3.63 7.23
N GLN A 156 15.66 -4.73 7.19
CA GLN A 156 16.33 -5.21 5.98
C GLN A 156 15.36 -6.02 5.13
N ILE A 157 15.32 -5.77 3.83
CA ILE A 157 14.55 -6.59 2.90
C ILE A 157 15.34 -7.89 2.67
N PRO A 158 14.86 -9.07 3.12
CA PRO A 158 15.60 -10.31 2.93
C PRO A 158 15.67 -10.65 1.43
N GLU A 159 16.87 -11.00 0.95
CA GLU A 159 17.09 -11.33 -0.47
C GLU A 159 16.30 -12.57 -0.97
N GLY A 160 15.70 -13.35 -0.07
CA GLY A 160 14.75 -14.42 -0.38
C GLY A 160 13.45 -14.20 0.38
N GLY A 161 12.31 -14.38 -0.29
CA GLY A 161 10.99 -14.33 0.37
C GLY A 161 10.87 -15.32 1.54
N PRO A 162 9.76 -15.26 2.30
CA PRO A 162 9.54 -16.14 3.45
C PRO A 162 9.44 -17.59 2.97
N GLY A 163 10.56 -18.31 3.08
CA GLY A 163 10.73 -19.67 2.53
C GLY A 163 12.18 -20.15 2.49
N ALA A 164 13.18 -19.27 2.61
CA ALA A 164 14.57 -19.67 2.65
C ALA A 164 15.12 -19.70 4.08
N SER A 165 14.64 -20.63 4.92
CA SER A 165 15.35 -21.17 6.10
C SER A 165 14.50 -22.23 6.82
N LEU A 166 14.27 -23.37 6.17
CA LEU A 166 14.03 -24.64 6.85
C LEU A 166 14.70 -25.75 6.04
N SER A 167 16.00 -25.92 6.28
CA SER A 167 16.75 -27.17 6.14
C SER A 167 17.95 -27.11 7.07
#